data_AF-I4B833-F1
#
_entry.id   AF-I4B833-F1
#
_cell.length_a   1.000
_cell.length_b   1.000
_cell.length_c   1.000
_cell.angle_alpha   90.00
_cell.angle_beta   90.00
_cell.angle_gamma   90.00
#
_symmetry.space_group_name_H-M   'P 1'
#
loop_
_entity.id
_entity.type
_entity.pdbx_description
1 polymer ?
#
loop_
_entity_poly.entity_id
_entity_poly.type
_entity_poly.pdbx_seq_one_letter_code
_entity_poly.pdbx_strand_id
1 'polypeptide(L)'
;MKNQKAIDKELYSILQSKETDQLHIFISYLDAEKKCAAEDLSICEKMFLSDQGKNHTQCQNAAMTRAVAAKIGWPVCGTCVSHLYADY
;
A
#
# COMPACT_ATOMS: atom_id res chain seq x y z
N MET A 1 -17.38 26.18 4.44
CA MET A 1 -17.95 25.58 3.21
C MET A 1 -17.55 24.11 3.21
N LYS A 2 -18.53 23.21 3.23
CA LYS A 2 -18.32 21.76 3.28
C LYS A 2 -17.76 21.33 1.92
N ASN A 3 -16.50 20.92 1.86
CA ASN A 3 -15.95 20.31 0.66
C ASN A 3 -15.83 18.81 0.87
N GLN A 4 -16.97 18.16 0.62
CA GLN A 4 -17.01 16.80 0.12
C GLN A 4 -16.11 16.74 -1.13
N LYS A 5 -14.96 16.07 -1.04
CA LYS A 5 -14.18 15.65 -2.21
C LYS A 5 -13.92 14.16 -2.10
N ALA A 6 -14.25 13.45 -3.17
CA ALA A 6 -14.34 12.01 -3.23
C ALA A 6 -13.04 11.33 -2.80
N ILE A 7 -13.17 10.28 -1.98
CA ILE A 7 -12.14 9.23 -1.89
C ILE A 7 -12.19 8.51 -3.25
N ASP A 8 -11.56 9.08 -4.27
CA ASP A 8 -11.35 8.37 -5.53
C ASP A 8 -10.29 7.29 -5.28
N LYS A 9 -10.77 6.10 -4.91
CA LYS A 9 -10.16 4.76 -5.02
C LYS A 9 -8.64 4.73 -5.22
N GLU A 10 -7.88 5.23 -4.25
CA GLU A 10 -6.48 4.83 -4.14
C GLU A 10 -6.43 3.31 -4.01
N LEU A 11 -5.64 2.69 -4.89
CA LEU A 11 -5.32 1.28 -4.78
C LEU A 11 -4.01 1.17 -4.03
N TYR A 12 -3.82 0.03 -3.37
CA TYR A 12 -2.64 -0.24 -2.59
C TYR A 12 -2.13 -1.64 -2.86
N SER A 13 -0.82 -1.80 -2.74
CA SER A 13 -0.14 -3.08 -2.84
C SER A 13 0.69 -3.32 -1.58
N ILE A 14 0.71 -4.56 -1.09
CA ILE A 14 1.56 -4.98 0.04
C ILE A 14 2.73 -5.75 -0.55
N LEU A 15 3.93 -5.23 -0.37
CA LEU A 15 5.16 -5.73 -1.00
C LEU A 15 6.20 -6.03 0.07
N GLN A 16 6.95 -7.11 -0.10
CA GLN A 16 7.99 -7.52 0.84
C GLN A 16 9.32 -6.84 0.54
N SER A 17 10.02 -6.34 1.55
CA SER A 17 11.42 -5.91 1.44
C SER A 17 12.35 -7.11 1.22
N LYS A 18 13.25 -7.03 0.24
CA LYS A 18 14.32 -8.03 0.04
C LYS A 18 15.30 -8.12 1.21
N GLU A 19 15.45 -7.05 2.00
CA GLU A 19 16.50 -6.94 3.01
C GLU A 19 16.05 -7.36 4.41
N THR A 20 14.79 -7.08 4.77
CA THR A 20 14.31 -7.17 6.15
C THR A 20 13.14 -8.11 6.35
N ASP A 21 12.65 -8.75 5.27
CA ASP A 21 11.39 -9.50 5.20
C ASP A 21 10.14 -8.72 5.64
N GLN A 22 10.26 -7.43 6.00
CA GLN A 22 9.16 -6.55 6.38
C GLN A 22 8.29 -6.22 5.16
N LEU A 23 6.97 -6.16 5.36
CA LEU A 23 6.01 -5.80 4.34
C LEU A 23 5.68 -4.31 4.42
N HIS A 24 5.78 -3.62 3.30
CA HIS A 24 5.41 -2.22 3.15
C HIS A 24 4.22 -2.06 2.22
N ILE A 25 3.43 -1.01 2.46
CA ILE A 25 2.25 -0.68 1.66
C ILE A 25 2.65 0.43 0.70
N PHE A 26 2.28 0.30 -0.57
CA PHE A 26 2.55 1.26 -1.62
C PHE A 26 1.23 1.78 -2.18
N ILE A 27 1.20 3.05 -2.58
CA ILE A 27 0.12 3.56 -3.45
C ILE A 27 0.28 2.88 -4.80
N SER A 28 -0.84 2.48 -5.39
CA SER A 28 -0.90 1.72 -6.63
C SER A 28 -1.97 2.25 -7.55
N TYR A 29 -1.78 2.00 -8.84
CA TYR A 29 -2.68 2.42 -9.89
C TYR A 29 -2.71 1.37 -11.00
N LEU A 30 -3.74 1.44 -11.85
CA LEU A 30 -3.79 0.66 -13.08
C LEU A 30 -3.12 1.47 -14.19
N ASP A 31 -2.15 0.88 -14.87
CA ASP A 31 -1.51 1.50 -16.03
C ASP A 31 -2.44 1.48 -17.27
N ALA A 32 -1.94 2.00 -18.40
CA ALA A 32 -2.70 2.04 -19.66
C ALA A 32 -3.08 0.64 -20.18
N GLU A 33 -2.35 -0.40 -19.78
CA GLU A 33 -2.63 -1.81 -20.11
C GLU A 33 -3.51 -2.50 -19.06
N LYS A 34 -4.03 -1.76 -18.08
CA LYS A 34 -4.78 -2.26 -16.91
C LYS A 34 -3.98 -3.22 -16.02
N LYS A 35 -2.64 -3.14 -16.05
CA LYS A 35 -1.77 -3.87 -15.12
C LYS A 35 -1.62 -3.05 -13.84
N CYS A 36 -1.42 -3.75 -12.73
CA CYS A 36 -1.16 -3.09 -11.46
C CYS A 36 0.28 -2.58 -11.40
N ALA A 37 0.42 -1.28 -11.19
CA ALA A 37 1.69 -0.61 -10.93
C ALA A 37 1.64 0.06 -9.55
N ALA A 38 2.80 0.34 -8.98
CA ALA A 38 2.97 0.99 -7.70
C ALA A 38 3.90 2.19 -7.83
N GLU A 39 3.76 3.16 -6.91
CA GLU A 39 4.71 4.26 -6.79
C GLU A 39 6.10 3.78 -6.38
N ASP A 40 7.12 4.60 -6.64
CA ASP A 40 8.52 4.25 -6.39
C ASP A 40 8.87 4.12 -4.89
N LEU A 41 8.05 4.70 -4.01
CA LEU A 41 8.23 4.66 -2.56
C LEU A 41 6.99 4.13 -1.86
N SER A 42 7.20 3.37 -0.79
CA SER A 42 6.12 2.98 0.12
C SER A 42 5.48 4.20 0.77
N ILE A 43 4.24 4.07 1.26
CA ILE A 43 3.50 5.17 1.91
C ILE A 43 4.12 5.68 3.21
N CYS A 44 5.07 4.93 3.78
CA CYS A 44 5.85 5.37 4.93
C CYS A 44 7.25 5.86 4.54
N GLU A 45 7.56 5.89 3.24
CA GLU A 45 8.82 6.37 2.64
C GLU A 45 10.07 5.58 3.09
N LYS A 46 9.90 4.38 3.66
CA LYS A 46 11.01 3.55 4.19
C LYS A 46 11.50 2.45 3.25
N MET A 47 10.87 2.29 2.09
CA MET A 47 11.19 1.24 1.14
C MET A 47 10.95 1.75 -0.28
N PHE A 48 11.98 1.62 -1.13
CA PHE A 48 11.84 1.84 -2.56
C PHE A 48 11.25 0.61 -3.24
N LEU A 49 10.52 0.82 -4.34
CA LEU A 49 9.95 -0.25 -5.15
C LEU A 49 11.04 -1.13 -5.77
N SER A 50 12.22 -0.59 -6.05
CA SER A 50 13.39 -1.37 -6.51
C SER A 50 13.81 -2.46 -5.52
N ASP A 51 13.54 -2.23 -4.24
CA ASP A 51 13.95 -3.10 -3.14
C ASP A 51 12.89 -4.17 -2.85
N GLN A 52 11.81 -4.19 -3.64
CA GLN A 52 10.74 -5.18 -3.52
C GLN A 52 11.21 -6.59 -3.85
N GLY A 53 10.86 -7.54 -2.99
CA GLY A 53 11.01 -8.96 -3.19
C GLY A 53 9.73 -9.53 -3.79
N LYS A 54 8.91 -10.16 -2.93
CA LYS A 54 7.64 -10.78 -3.34
C LYS A 54 6.47 -9.82 -3.16
N ASN A 55 5.50 -9.95 -4.06
CA ASN A 55 4.24 -9.23 -3.96
C ASN A 55 3.26 -10.09 -3.14
N HIS A 56 2.70 -9.53 -2.07
CA HIS A 56 1.68 -10.21 -1.26
C HIS A 56 0.27 -9.90 -1.76
N THR A 57 0.00 -8.63 -2.04
CA THR A 57 -1.25 -8.19 -2.66
C THR A 57 -0.98 -7.06 -3.64
N GLN A 58 -1.87 -6.91 -4.60
CA GLN A 58 -1.78 -5.88 -5.62
C GLN A 58 -3.13 -5.19 -5.81
N CYS A 59 -3.07 -3.87 -6.01
CA CYS A 59 -4.19 -3.04 -6.44
C CYS A 59 -5.50 -3.25 -5.66
N GLN A 60 -5.41 -3.24 -4.33
CA GLN A 60 -6.55 -3.36 -3.43
C GLN A 60 -7.02 -1.99 -2.96
N ASN A 61 -8.32 -1.81 -2.71
CA ASN A 61 -8.79 -0.60 -2.02
C ASN A 61 -8.36 -0.61 -0.53
N ALA A 62 -8.41 0.56 0.12
CA ALA A 62 -8.01 0.72 1.51
C ALA A 62 -8.67 -0.28 2.47
N ALA A 63 -9.97 -0.57 2.31
CA ALA A 63 -10.68 -1.49 3.21
C ALA A 63 -10.15 -2.93 3.11
N MET A 64 -9.91 -3.41 1.89
CA MET A 64 -9.29 -4.72 1.65
C MET A 64 -7.84 -4.75 2.16
N THR A 65 -7.06 -3.70 1.88
CA THR A 65 -5.67 -3.60 2.35
C THR A 65 -5.58 -3.65 3.87
N ARG A 66 -6.47 -2.94 4.57
CA ARG A 66 -6.59 -2.99 6.05
C ARG A 66 -6.93 -4.41 6.53
N ALA A 67 -7.89 -5.07 5.91
CA ALA A 67 -8.29 -6.44 6.26
C ALA A 67 -7.15 -7.45 6.05
N VAL A 68 -6.42 -7.34 4.94
CA VAL A 68 -5.26 -8.20 4.67
C VAL A 68 -4.11 -7.89 5.62
N ALA A 69 -3.82 -6.62 5.88
CA ALA A 69 -2.78 -6.22 6.82
C ALA A 69 -3.04 -6.79 8.23
N ALA A 70 -4.29 -6.71 8.70
CA ALA A 70 -4.69 -7.30 9.97
C ALA A 70 -4.57 -8.84 9.99
N LYS A 71 -4.84 -9.51 8.86
CA LYS A 71 -4.70 -10.97 8.73
C LYS A 71 -3.23 -11.42 8.71
N ILE A 72 -2.33 -10.64 8.10
CA ILE A 72 -0.89 -10.95 8.06
C ILE A 72 -0.22 -10.67 9.41
N GLY A 73 -0.54 -9.53 10.04
CA GLY A 73 -0.05 -9.16 11.36
C GLY A 73 1.35 -8.53 11.36
N TRP A 74 2.19 -8.94 12.32
CA TRP A 74 3.46 -8.30 12.67
C TRP A 74 4.44 -8.02 11.51
N PRO A 75 4.52 -8.84 10.44
CA PRO A 75 5.37 -8.52 9.30
C PRO A 75 5.02 -7.21 8.58
N VAL A 76 3.79 -6.70 8.72
CA VAL A 76 3.37 -5.44 8.08
C VAL A 76 3.87 -4.23 8.85
N CYS A 77 4.52 -3.30 8.15
CA CYS A 77 5.01 -2.06 8.72
C CYS A 77 3.88 -1.27 9.40
N GLY A 78 3.95 -1.11 10.73
CA GLY A 78 2.93 -0.43 11.52
C GLY A 78 2.71 1.04 11.13
N THR A 79 3.76 1.70 10.63
CA THR A 79 3.63 3.06 10.07
C THR A 79 2.74 3.04 8.84
N CYS A 80 2.97 2.12 7.89
CA CYS A 80 2.10 1.99 6.71
C CYS A 80 0.64 1.74 7.09
N VAL A 81 0.39 0.85 8.05
CA VAL A 81 -0.99 0.59 8.52
C VAL A 81 -1.61 1.86 9.09
N SER A 82 -0.85 2.66 9.84
CA SER A 82 -1.34 3.93 10.40
C SER A 82 -1.75 4.94 9.32
N HIS A 83 -0.99 5.05 8.23
CA HIS A 83 -1.35 5.89 7.08
C HIS A 83 -2.69 5.48 6.45
N LEU A 84 -3.01 4.17 6.42
CA LEU A 84 -4.31 3.71 5.91
C LEU A 84 -5.49 4.17 6.77
N TYR A 85 -5.31 4.60 8.01
CA TYR A 85 -6.39 5.09 8.88
C TYR A 85 -6.37 6.61 9.09
N ALA A 86 -5.40 7.30 8.50
CA ALA A 86 -5.32 8.76 8.59
C ALA A 86 -6.27 9.39 7.58
N ASP A 87 -7.24 10.17 8.07
CA ASP A 87 -8.11 11.01 7.26
C ASP A 87 -7.40 12.36 7.01
N TYR A 88 -6.57 12.45 5.97
CA TYR A 88 -5.94 13.72 5.56
C TYR A 88 -6.85 14.55 4.64
#